data_AF-A0A1Q7E1R6-F1
#
_entry.id   AF-A0A1Q7E1R6-F1
#
_cell.length_a   1.000
_cell.length_b   1.000
_cell.length_c   1.000
_cell.angle_alpha   90.00
_cell.angle_beta   90.00
_cell.angle_gamma   90.00
#
_symmetry.space_group_name_H-M   'P 1'
#
loop_
_entity.id
_entity.type
_entity.pdbx_description
1 polymer ?
#
loop_
_entity_poly.entity_id
_entity_poly.type
_entity_poly.pdbx_seq_one_letter_code
_entity_poly.pdbx_strand_id
1 'polypeptide(L)'
;MTVGRSDGRTVGRKLPLTVRLSVAFLVAACQPQTRRLLLLDVALSDPLVLDATARPWHDAGYTVEYRRFYPHLTRQDLARYHTLLLLGGRAPERASDALTAGDLALLSEWVDGGGVVVLGYAADGEGSLDRWLMNRWLAWKGAGITIGDEVLRDTAQPPGGAFDPQPLVEPQRNLPLQDPGFALFPAGRNHALLTARDEQVLARTTRTAFVRPLGRKPAAEATASSSW
;
A
#
# COMPACT_ATOMS: atom_id res chain seq x y z
N MET A 1 68.08 -24.04 -11.79
CA MET A 1 66.78 -23.63 -12.37
C MET A 1 65.87 -23.25 -11.22
N THR A 2 65.74 -21.95 -10.94
CA THR A 2 64.92 -21.41 -9.85
C THR A 2 63.87 -20.51 -10.47
N VAL A 3 62.61 -20.92 -10.37
CA VAL A 3 61.43 -20.19 -10.86
C VAL A 3 61.03 -19.18 -9.79
N GLY A 4 61.14 -17.89 -10.11
CA GLY A 4 60.60 -16.80 -9.29
C GLY A 4 59.08 -16.71 -9.45
N ARG A 5 58.35 -16.83 -8.35
CA ARG A 5 56.89 -16.73 -8.26
C ARG A 5 56.50 -15.25 -8.26
N SER A 6 55.58 -14.85 -9.14
CA SER A 6 55.14 -13.47 -9.32
C SER A 6 54.18 -13.00 -8.21
N ASP A 7 54.37 -11.74 -7.81
CA ASP A 7 53.49 -10.98 -6.93
C ASP A 7 52.15 -10.66 -7.61
N GLY A 8 51.05 -11.04 -6.96
CA GLY A 8 49.69 -10.64 -7.33
C GLY A 8 49.05 -9.78 -6.24
N ARG A 9 49.50 -8.53 -6.07
CA ARG A 9 48.76 -7.54 -5.28
C ARG A 9 47.62 -6.98 -6.14
N THR A 10 46.41 -7.43 -5.86
CA THR A 10 45.17 -6.78 -6.31
C THR A 10 45.04 -5.42 -5.61
N VAL A 11 45.45 -4.37 -6.30
CA VAL A 11 45.20 -2.98 -5.89
C VAL A 11 43.70 -2.72 -6.03
N GLY A 12 42.99 -2.70 -4.89
CA GLY A 12 41.61 -2.24 -4.82
C GLY A 12 41.53 -0.78 -5.27
N ARG A 13 41.10 -0.56 -6.51
CA ARG A 13 40.98 0.77 -7.10
C ARG A 13 39.85 1.53 -6.40
N LYS A 14 40.20 2.38 -5.44
CA LYS A 14 39.24 3.26 -4.77
C LYS A 14 38.67 4.23 -5.82
N LEU A 15 37.36 4.19 -6.02
CA LEU A 15 36.64 5.14 -6.88
C LEU A 15 37.01 6.59 -6.51
N PRO A 16 37.26 7.46 -7.50
CA PRO A 16 37.65 8.84 -7.27
C PRO A 16 36.57 9.60 -6.49
N LEU A 17 37.00 10.52 -5.62
CA LEU A 17 36.14 11.29 -4.71
C LEU A 17 34.99 11.99 -5.44
N THR A 18 35.25 12.50 -6.64
CA THR A 18 34.26 13.11 -7.53
C THR A 18 33.12 12.17 -7.90
N VAL A 19 33.42 10.90 -8.23
CA VAL A 19 32.37 9.91 -8.53
C VAL A 19 31.54 9.58 -7.29
N ARG A 20 32.19 9.51 -6.11
CA ARG A 20 31.48 9.28 -4.84
C ARG A 20 30.56 10.46 -4.47
N LEU A 21 31.03 11.69 -4.66
CA LEU A 21 30.26 12.90 -4.45
C LEU A 21 29.09 13.01 -5.43
N SER A 22 29.30 12.75 -6.72
CA SER A 22 28.23 12.77 -7.72
C SER A 22 27.14 11.74 -7.42
N VAL A 23 27.51 10.52 -7.02
CA VAL A 23 26.54 9.50 -6.59
C VAL A 23 25.81 9.93 -5.32
N ALA A 24 26.52 10.48 -4.33
CA ALA A 24 25.88 10.98 -3.11
C ALA A 24 24.90 12.14 -3.38
N PHE A 25 25.23 13.07 -4.28
CA PHE A 25 24.33 14.15 -4.69
C PHE A 25 23.13 13.65 -5.48
N LEU A 26 23.31 12.67 -6.37
CA LEU A 26 22.20 12.05 -7.10
C LEU A 26 21.26 11.29 -6.14
N VAL A 27 21.80 10.54 -5.19
CA VAL A 27 21.00 9.83 -4.19
C VAL A 27 20.29 10.82 -3.26
N ALA A 28 20.97 11.87 -2.79
CA ALA A 28 20.37 12.91 -1.95
C ALA A 28 19.28 13.71 -2.68
N ALA A 29 19.44 13.95 -3.99
CA ALA A 29 18.44 14.64 -4.81
C ALA A 29 17.24 13.76 -5.21
N CYS A 30 17.37 12.43 -5.13
CA CYS A 30 16.25 11.49 -5.32
C CYS A 30 15.39 11.29 -4.05
N GLN A 31 15.94 11.56 -2.87
CA GLN A 31 15.25 11.40 -1.57
C GLN A 31 14.04 12.32 -1.32
N PRO A 32 13.95 13.57 -1.83
CA PRO A 32 12.82 14.43 -1.51
C PRO A 32 11.55 14.00 -2.23
N GLN A 33 11.63 13.40 -3.42
CA GLN A 33 10.45 13.01 -4.18
C GLN A 33 9.83 11.69 -3.68
N THR A 34 10.65 10.75 -3.20
CA THR A 34 10.17 9.47 -2.65
C THR A 34 9.34 9.62 -1.37
N ARG A 35 9.48 10.76 -0.68
CA ARG A 35 8.73 11.09 0.54
C ARG A 35 7.57 12.06 0.33
N ARG A 36 7.15 12.27 -0.92
CA ARG A 36 5.94 13.06 -1.22
C ARG A 36 4.76 12.13 -1.38
N LEU A 37 3.75 12.37 -0.55
CA LEU A 37 2.51 11.62 -0.51
C LEU A 37 1.34 12.51 -0.89
N LEU A 38 0.51 12.04 -1.83
CA LEU A 38 -0.79 12.62 -2.10
C LEU A 38 -1.85 11.85 -1.29
N LEU A 39 -2.56 12.54 -0.40
CA LEU A 39 -3.75 12.01 0.25
C LEU A 39 -4.97 12.47 -0.55
N LEU A 40 -5.55 11.57 -1.33
CA LEU A 40 -6.76 11.81 -2.11
C LEU A 40 -7.96 11.24 -1.35
N ASP A 41 -8.80 12.14 -0.86
CA ASP A 41 -9.99 11.82 -0.07
C ASP A 41 -11.25 11.93 -0.93
N VAL A 42 -11.67 10.79 -1.46
CA VAL A 42 -12.92 10.61 -2.22
C VAL A 42 -14.09 10.35 -1.27
N ALA A 43 -13.80 9.77 -0.10
CA ALA A 43 -14.77 9.47 0.95
C ALA A 43 -15.38 10.73 1.61
N LEU A 44 -14.72 11.89 1.50
CA LEU A 44 -15.07 13.13 2.22
C LEU A 44 -15.03 12.93 3.73
N SER A 45 -13.92 12.38 4.19
CA SER A 45 -13.72 11.95 5.58
C SER A 45 -13.76 13.13 6.55
N ASP A 46 -14.08 12.84 7.82
CA ASP A 46 -14.02 13.82 8.90
C ASP A 46 -12.58 14.37 9.06
N PRO A 47 -12.38 15.69 9.27
CA PRO A 47 -11.05 16.27 9.43
C PRO A 47 -10.18 15.62 10.51
N LEU A 48 -10.78 15.14 11.61
CA LEU A 48 -10.05 14.44 12.67
C LEU A 48 -9.55 13.08 12.19
N VAL A 49 -10.33 12.37 11.37
CA VAL A 49 -9.92 11.12 10.73
C VAL A 49 -8.78 11.38 9.75
N LEU A 50 -8.85 12.48 8.98
CA LEU A 50 -7.79 12.86 8.05
C LEU A 50 -6.47 13.19 8.77
N ASP A 51 -6.53 13.94 9.87
CA ASP A 51 -5.34 14.26 10.68
C ASP A 51 -4.72 13.00 11.30
N ALA A 52 -5.54 12.14 11.91
CA ALA A 52 -5.09 10.86 12.45
C ALA A 52 -4.50 9.94 11.35
N THR A 53 -5.03 10.00 10.13
CA THR A 53 -4.54 9.23 8.98
C THR A 53 -3.21 9.76 8.46
N ALA A 54 -3.02 11.07 8.39
CA ALA A 54 -1.82 11.71 7.85
C ALA A 54 -0.64 11.69 8.85
N ARG A 55 -0.92 11.73 10.14
CA ARG A 55 0.09 11.89 11.20
C ARG A 55 1.22 10.84 11.16
N PRO A 56 0.96 9.52 11.02
CA PRO A 56 2.04 8.53 10.93
C PRO A 56 2.99 8.76 9.75
N TRP A 57 2.48 9.29 8.63
CA TRP A 57 3.30 9.62 7.46
C TRP A 57 4.20 10.83 7.73
N HIS A 58 3.64 11.87 8.38
CA HIS A 58 4.44 13.02 8.81
C HIS A 58 5.53 12.63 9.81
N ASP A 59 5.21 11.78 10.78
CA ASP A 59 6.18 11.26 11.76
C ASP A 59 7.29 10.44 11.08
N ALA A 60 6.98 9.76 9.97
CA ALA A 60 7.95 9.08 9.11
C ALA A 60 8.73 10.02 8.16
N GLY A 61 8.46 11.33 8.22
CA GLY A 61 9.14 12.36 7.44
C GLY A 61 8.60 12.55 6.02
N TYR A 62 7.37 12.12 5.75
CA TYR A 62 6.68 12.41 4.49
C TYR A 62 6.14 13.84 4.46
N THR A 63 6.21 14.45 3.28
CA THR A 63 5.42 15.62 2.94
C THR A 63 4.08 15.14 2.39
N VAL A 64 3.03 15.23 3.22
CA VAL A 64 1.66 14.86 2.85
C VAL A 64 0.95 16.09 2.27
N GLU A 65 0.46 15.97 1.05
CA GLU A 65 -0.42 16.97 0.43
C GLU A 65 -1.84 16.40 0.35
N TYR A 66 -2.80 17.12 0.93
CA TYR A 66 -4.21 16.74 0.93
C TYR A 66 -4.93 17.27 -0.32
N ARG A 67 -5.72 16.41 -0.96
CA ARG A 67 -6.67 16.80 -2.00
C ARG A 67 -8.03 16.17 -1.70
N ARG A 68 -9.02 17.03 -1.51
CA ARG A 68 -10.42 16.64 -1.41
C ARG A 68 -11.00 16.42 -2.80
N PHE A 69 -11.40 15.20 -3.14
CA PHE A 69 -12.28 14.82 -4.26
C PHE A 69 -11.94 15.31 -5.69
N TYR A 70 -11.74 16.61 -5.93
CA TYR A 70 -11.44 17.23 -7.21
C TYR A 70 -10.22 18.19 -7.10
N PRO A 71 -9.36 18.31 -8.14
CA PRO A 71 -9.36 17.51 -9.37
C PRO A 71 -9.09 16.03 -9.09
N HIS A 72 -9.61 15.17 -9.97
CA HIS A 72 -9.25 13.74 -10.04
C HIS A 72 -7.74 13.57 -10.25
N LEU A 73 -7.25 12.32 -10.31
CA LEU A 73 -5.84 12.07 -10.57
C LEU A 73 -5.44 12.67 -11.92
N THR A 74 -4.25 13.26 -11.96
CA THR A 74 -3.66 13.82 -13.19
C THR A 74 -2.30 13.21 -13.44
N ARG A 75 -1.82 13.26 -14.69
CA ARG A 75 -0.45 12.85 -15.01
C ARG A 75 0.62 13.69 -14.31
N GLN A 76 0.31 14.93 -13.92
CA GLN A 76 1.24 15.76 -13.16
C GLN A 76 1.46 15.19 -11.75
N ASP A 77 0.48 14.49 -11.19
CA ASP A 77 0.61 13.88 -9.86
C ASP A 77 1.66 12.75 -9.88
N LEU A 78 1.74 11.95 -10.95
CA LEU A 78 2.77 10.92 -11.15
C LEU A 78 4.20 11.49 -11.06
N ALA A 79 4.40 12.72 -11.56
CA ALA A 79 5.68 13.40 -11.54
C ALA A 79 5.98 14.11 -10.21
N ARG A 80 4.99 14.26 -9.32
CA ARG A 80 5.11 15.06 -8.10
C ARG A 80 5.16 14.21 -6.84
N TYR A 81 4.47 13.08 -6.84
CA TYR A 81 4.33 12.21 -5.66
C TYR A 81 4.80 10.81 -6.00
N HIS A 82 5.41 10.16 -5.02
CA HIS A 82 5.78 8.75 -5.15
C HIS A 82 4.72 7.85 -4.53
N THR A 83 4.07 8.31 -3.48
CA THR A 83 3.03 7.58 -2.75
C THR A 83 1.68 8.27 -2.94
N LEU A 84 0.65 7.47 -3.22
CA LEU A 84 -0.75 7.88 -3.21
C LEU A 84 -1.48 7.13 -2.09
N LEU A 85 -2.10 7.86 -1.17
CA LEU A 85 -3.08 7.33 -0.23
C LEU A 85 -4.47 7.72 -0.73
N LEU A 86 -5.25 6.72 -1.13
CA LEU A 86 -6.58 6.90 -1.69
C LEU A 86 -7.64 6.42 -0.69
N LEU A 87 -8.39 7.37 -0.15
CA LEU A 87 -9.52 7.09 0.75
C LEU A 87 -10.81 7.04 -0.05
N GLY A 88 -11.31 5.83 -0.28
CA GLY A 88 -12.55 5.55 -0.99
C GLY A 88 -13.69 5.21 -0.04
N GLY A 89 -14.90 5.17 -0.60
CA GLY A 89 -16.09 4.70 0.10
C GLY A 89 -16.94 5.78 0.74
N ARG A 90 -17.43 6.70 -0.08
CA ARG A 90 -18.40 7.73 0.32
C ARG A 90 -19.82 7.18 0.45
N ALA A 91 -20.56 7.64 1.47
CA ALA A 91 -22.02 7.57 1.52
C ALA A 91 -22.71 8.95 1.37
N PRO A 92 -23.87 9.04 0.68
CA PRO A 92 -24.42 8.02 -0.21
C PRO A 92 -23.53 7.85 -1.45
N GLU A 93 -23.41 6.61 -1.93
CA GLU A 93 -22.65 6.30 -3.15
C GLU A 93 -23.27 7.01 -4.34
N ARG A 94 -22.52 7.90 -4.98
CA ARG A 94 -22.89 8.50 -6.26
C ARG A 94 -21.89 8.06 -7.31
N ALA A 95 -22.39 7.60 -8.46
CA ALA A 95 -21.53 7.18 -9.56
C ALA A 95 -20.62 8.31 -10.07
N SER A 96 -21.04 9.58 -9.94
CA SER A 96 -20.21 10.76 -10.26
C SER A 96 -19.01 10.92 -9.34
N ASP A 97 -19.05 10.29 -8.17
CA ASP A 97 -18.06 10.47 -7.13
C ASP A 97 -17.07 9.30 -7.06
N ALA A 98 -17.28 8.27 -7.89
CA ALA A 98 -16.43 7.10 -7.96
C ALA A 98 -15.18 7.33 -8.83
N LEU A 99 -14.17 6.49 -8.64
CA LEU A 99 -12.99 6.47 -9.50
C LEU A 99 -13.39 6.14 -10.94
N THR A 100 -12.87 6.91 -11.87
CA THR A 100 -13.13 6.74 -13.31
C THR A 100 -12.17 5.73 -13.92
N ALA A 101 -12.47 5.23 -15.12
CA ALA A 101 -11.52 4.43 -15.89
C ALA A 101 -10.20 5.17 -16.17
N GLY A 102 -10.25 6.50 -16.29
CA GLY A 102 -9.06 7.35 -16.41
C GLY A 102 -8.21 7.35 -15.14
N ASP A 103 -8.86 7.40 -13.97
CA ASP A 103 -8.15 7.27 -12.68
C ASP A 103 -7.46 5.91 -12.57
N LEU A 104 -8.12 4.81 -12.97
CA LEU A 104 -7.52 3.46 -12.95
C LEU A 104 -6.30 3.35 -13.88
N ALA A 105 -6.35 4.00 -15.05
CA ALA A 105 -5.21 4.05 -15.95
C ALA A 105 -4.02 4.77 -15.29
N LEU A 106 -4.27 5.89 -14.61
CA LEU A 106 -3.23 6.62 -13.88
C LEU A 106 -2.70 5.84 -12.68
N LEU A 107 -3.55 5.14 -11.92
CA LEU A 107 -3.10 4.23 -10.85
C LEU A 107 -2.17 3.13 -11.40
N SER A 108 -2.47 2.63 -12.59
CA SER A 108 -1.64 1.63 -13.26
C SER A 108 -0.29 2.21 -13.67
N GLU A 109 -0.28 3.37 -14.34
CA GLU A 109 0.94 4.12 -14.67
C GLU A 109 1.77 4.40 -13.39
N TRP A 110 1.11 4.71 -12.28
CA TRP A 110 1.74 4.99 -10.99
C TRP A 110 2.53 3.79 -10.46
N VAL A 111 1.87 2.63 -10.37
CA VAL A 111 2.48 1.39 -9.85
C VAL A 111 3.52 0.85 -10.82
N ASP A 112 3.27 0.91 -12.13
CA ASP A 112 4.22 0.46 -13.15
C ASP A 112 5.49 1.32 -13.19
N GLY A 113 5.37 2.60 -12.82
CA GLY A 113 6.48 3.51 -12.58
C GLY A 113 7.23 3.27 -11.26
N GLY A 114 6.84 2.26 -10.47
CA GLY A 114 7.42 1.94 -9.17
C GLY A 114 6.87 2.76 -8.00
N GLY A 115 5.85 3.58 -8.22
CA GLY A 115 5.16 4.29 -7.15
C GLY A 115 4.29 3.37 -6.29
N VAL A 116 3.86 3.87 -5.14
CA VAL A 116 3.09 3.11 -4.15
C VAL A 116 1.67 3.66 -4.06
N VAL A 117 0.68 2.77 -4.13
CA VAL A 117 -0.74 3.10 -3.90
C VAL A 117 -1.21 2.38 -2.64
N VAL A 118 -1.73 3.15 -1.69
CA VAL A 118 -2.36 2.67 -0.47
C VAL A 118 -3.86 2.93 -0.57
N LEU A 119 -4.67 1.89 -0.38
CA LEU A 119 -6.12 1.97 -0.47
C LEU A 119 -6.72 1.94 0.94
N GLY A 120 -7.51 2.95 1.29
CA GLY A 120 -8.28 3.03 2.53
C GLY A 120 -9.78 3.01 2.26
N TYR A 121 -10.53 2.25 3.06
CA TYR A 121 -11.99 2.15 2.97
C TYR A 121 -12.62 2.23 4.35
N ALA A 122 -13.79 2.85 4.44
CA ALA A 122 -14.65 2.72 5.60
C ALA A 122 -15.17 1.27 5.71
N ALA A 123 -15.05 0.67 6.90
CA ALA A 123 -15.44 -0.72 7.13
C ALA A 123 -16.96 -0.93 7.26
N ASP A 124 -17.75 0.12 7.49
CA ASP A 124 -19.17 0.02 7.84
C ASP A 124 -20.10 -0.15 6.61
N GLY A 125 -19.69 -0.95 5.62
CA GLY A 125 -20.49 -1.31 4.43
C GLY A 125 -20.53 -0.25 3.32
N GLU A 126 -19.95 0.92 3.56
CA GLU A 126 -19.82 1.98 2.56
C GLU A 126 -18.75 1.65 1.49
N GLY A 127 -18.89 2.25 0.31
CA GLY A 127 -17.88 2.15 -0.75
C GLY A 127 -17.88 0.84 -1.51
N SER A 128 -19.03 0.20 -1.64
CA SER A 128 -19.19 -1.03 -2.42
C SER A 128 -18.84 -0.82 -3.89
N LEU A 129 -19.21 0.32 -4.49
CA LEU A 129 -18.79 0.66 -5.86
C LEU A 129 -17.27 0.84 -6.00
N ASP A 130 -16.65 1.60 -5.11
CA ASP A 130 -15.20 1.84 -5.13
C ASP A 130 -14.41 0.54 -4.89
N ARG A 131 -14.87 -0.28 -3.93
CA ARG A 131 -14.30 -1.60 -3.64
C ARG A 131 -14.44 -2.54 -4.83
N TRP A 132 -15.59 -2.54 -5.51
CA TRP A 132 -15.78 -3.33 -6.73
C TRP A 132 -14.82 -2.89 -7.84
N LEU A 133 -14.69 -1.59 -8.09
CA LEU A 133 -13.77 -1.03 -9.07
C LEU A 133 -12.30 -1.38 -8.74
N MET A 134 -11.88 -1.24 -7.48
CA MET A 134 -10.52 -1.59 -7.08
C MET A 134 -10.27 -3.09 -7.16
N ASN A 135 -11.22 -3.95 -6.78
CA ASN A 135 -11.04 -5.39 -6.95
C ASN A 135 -10.89 -5.78 -8.43
N ARG A 136 -11.58 -5.09 -9.35
CA ARG A 136 -11.39 -5.28 -10.79
C ARG A 136 -10.00 -4.82 -11.24
N TRP A 137 -9.53 -3.68 -10.74
CA TRP A 137 -8.19 -3.17 -11.04
C TRP A 137 -7.08 -4.07 -10.47
N LEU A 138 -7.17 -4.50 -9.21
CA LEU A 138 -6.25 -5.43 -8.56
C LEU A 138 -6.18 -6.78 -9.31
N ALA A 139 -7.32 -7.30 -9.74
CA ALA A 139 -7.38 -8.51 -10.56
C ALA A 139 -6.67 -8.32 -11.91
N TRP A 140 -6.92 -7.20 -12.59
CA TRP A 140 -6.26 -6.86 -13.84
C TRP A 140 -4.74 -6.69 -13.70
N LYS A 141 -4.27 -6.09 -12.59
CA LYS A 141 -2.84 -6.01 -12.25
C LYS A 141 -2.22 -7.35 -11.87
N GLY A 142 -3.02 -8.41 -11.70
CA GLY A 142 -2.55 -9.69 -11.19
C GLY A 142 -2.02 -9.61 -9.75
N ALA A 143 -2.52 -8.66 -8.95
CA ALA A 143 -2.02 -8.42 -7.60
C ALA A 143 -2.26 -9.59 -6.65
N GLY A 144 -3.19 -10.51 -6.97
CA GLY A 144 -3.52 -11.65 -6.11
C GLY A 144 -4.14 -11.23 -4.76
N ILE A 145 -4.64 -10.00 -4.65
CA ILE A 145 -5.31 -9.46 -3.46
C ILE A 145 -6.76 -9.17 -3.82
N THR A 146 -7.69 -9.45 -2.90
CA THR A 146 -9.10 -9.11 -3.03
C THR A 146 -9.60 -8.56 -1.70
N ILE A 147 -10.26 -7.40 -1.75
CA ILE A 147 -10.89 -6.75 -0.62
C ILE A 147 -12.27 -7.38 -0.44
N GLY A 148 -12.48 -8.08 0.67
CA GLY A 148 -13.76 -8.71 1.01
C GLY A 148 -14.83 -7.69 1.38
N ASP A 149 -16.08 -8.16 1.42
CA ASP A 149 -17.23 -7.36 1.87
C ASP A 149 -17.44 -7.46 3.40
N GLU A 150 -16.74 -8.39 4.04
CA GLU A 150 -16.89 -8.69 5.46
C GLU A 150 -15.89 -7.87 6.30
N VAL A 151 -16.39 -7.30 7.40
CA VAL A 151 -15.54 -6.65 8.39
C VAL A 151 -14.85 -7.71 9.26
N LEU A 152 -13.55 -7.56 9.46
CA LEU A 152 -12.79 -8.33 10.42
C LEU A 152 -13.34 -8.05 11.83
N ARG A 153 -13.82 -9.11 12.48
CA ARG A 153 -14.33 -9.08 13.86
C ARG A 153 -13.64 -10.17 14.66
N ASP A 154 -13.21 -9.83 15.87
CA ASP A 154 -12.77 -10.82 16.84
C ASP A 154 -14.01 -11.42 17.53
N THR A 155 -14.29 -12.70 17.25
CA THR A 155 -15.39 -13.44 17.87
C THR A 155 -14.96 -14.24 19.10
N ALA A 156 -13.69 -14.17 19.49
CA ALA A 156 -13.16 -14.82 20.69
C ALA A 156 -13.17 -13.90 21.91
N GLN A 157 -13.17 -12.58 21.71
CA GLN A 157 -13.34 -11.62 22.78
C GLN A 157 -14.83 -11.42 23.11
N PRO A 158 -15.25 -11.56 24.38
CA PRO A 158 -16.58 -11.16 24.78
C PRO A 158 -16.74 -9.64 24.58
N PRO A 159 -17.93 -9.13 24.20
CA PRO A 159 -18.17 -7.71 24.06
C PRO A 159 -17.93 -7.00 25.41
N GLY A 160 -16.76 -6.38 25.53
CA GLY A 160 -16.26 -5.77 26.76
C GLY A 160 -16.58 -4.28 26.82
N GLY A 161 -17.85 -3.92 27.00
CA GLY A 161 -18.29 -2.54 27.19
C GLY A 161 -18.89 -1.87 25.94
N ALA A 162 -18.85 -0.54 25.87
CA ALA A 162 -19.52 0.29 24.83
C ALA A 162 -18.89 0.20 23.42
N PHE A 163 -17.80 -0.55 23.26
CA PHE A 163 -17.09 -0.72 21.99
C PHE A 163 -17.01 -2.20 21.62
N ASP A 164 -17.20 -2.50 20.33
CA ASP A 164 -16.99 -3.85 19.80
C ASP A 164 -15.52 -4.26 19.96
N PRO A 165 -15.23 -5.51 20.35
CA PRO A 165 -13.87 -6.00 20.43
C PRO A 165 -13.19 -5.95 19.05
N GLN A 166 -11.99 -5.36 19.02
CA GLN A 166 -11.21 -5.17 17.80
C GLN A 166 -10.17 -6.29 17.65
N PRO A 167 -10.02 -6.86 16.45
CA PRO A 167 -9.01 -7.90 16.23
C PRO A 167 -7.60 -7.33 16.40
N LEU A 168 -6.73 -8.07 17.09
CA LEU A 168 -5.30 -7.75 17.19
C LEU A 168 -4.57 -8.27 15.94
N VAL A 169 -3.63 -7.46 15.45
CA VAL A 169 -2.78 -7.77 14.29
C VAL A 169 -1.36 -7.99 14.77
N GLU A 170 -0.75 -9.07 14.29
CA GLU A 170 0.66 -9.40 14.50
C GLU A 170 1.44 -9.28 13.18
N PRO A 171 2.70 -8.81 13.22
CA PRO A 171 3.55 -8.80 12.03
C PRO A 171 3.80 -10.23 11.54
N GLN A 172 3.75 -10.42 10.23
CA GLN A 172 4.11 -11.70 9.64
C GLN A 172 5.63 -11.88 9.69
N ARG A 173 6.06 -12.91 10.42
CA ARG A 173 7.48 -13.26 10.55
C ARG A 173 7.95 -14.04 9.32
N ASN A 174 9.24 -13.93 9.00
CA ASN A 174 9.94 -14.69 7.94
C ASN A 174 9.57 -14.30 6.49
N LEU A 175 9.19 -13.05 6.24
CA LEU A 175 9.07 -12.52 4.87
C LEU A 175 10.43 -12.08 4.32
N PRO A 176 10.58 -11.99 2.97
CA PRO A 176 11.76 -11.38 2.34
C PRO A 176 11.92 -9.90 2.69
N LEU A 177 10.82 -9.22 3.02
CA LEU A 177 10.87 -7.93 3.69
C LEU A 177 11.39 -8.16 5.11
N GLN A 178 12.61 -7.65 5.38
CA GLN A 178 13.14 -7.56 6.74
C GLN A 178 12.08 -6.94 7.66
N ASP A 179 11.98 -7.48 8.87
CA ASP A 179 11.08 -7.10 9.96
C ASP A 179 10.22 -5.87 9.64
N PRO A 180 8.90 -6.02 9.42
CA PRO A 180 8.06 -4.93 8.91
C PRO A 180 7.99 -3.72 9.86
N GLY A 181 8.61 -3.81 11.05
CA GLY A 181 8.96 -2.66 11.88
C GLY A 181 7.82 -2.16 12.75
N PHE A 182 6.74 -2.94 12.89
CA PHE A 182 5.61 -2.62 13.76
C PHE A 182 5.35 -3.74 14.78
N ALA A 183 5.01 -3.31 16.00
CA ALA A 183 4.56 -4.19 17.08
C ALA A 183 3.09 -4.57 16.90
N LEU A 184 2.60 -5.50 17.71
CA LEU A 184 1.18 -5.87 17.75
C LEU A 184 0.30 -4.64 18.00
N PHE A 185 -0.76 -4.49 17.20
CA PHE A 185 -1.67 -3.32 17.26
C PHE A 185 -3.14 -3.72 17.00
N PRO A 186 -4.12 -2.96 17.51
CA PRO A 186 -5.53 -3.20 17.22
C PRO A 186 -5.86 -2.81 15.77
N ALA A 187 -6.48 -3.72 15.01
CA ALA A 187 -6.82 -3.48 13.61
C ALA A 187 -8.03 -2.55 13.42
N GLY A 188 -8.71 -2.10 14.47
CA GLY A 188 -9.97 -1.37 14.28
C GLY A 188 -11.02 -2.20 13.52
N ARG A 189 -11.91 -1.49 12.82
CA ARG A 189 -12.84 -2.09 11.86
C ARG A 189 -12.18 -2.01 10.49
N ASN A 190 -11.78 -3.15 9.95
CA ASN A 190 -11.15 -3.25 8.63
C ASN A 190 -11.82 -4.35 7.81
N HIS A 191 -11.89 -4.18 6.49
CA HIS A 191 -12.36 -5.24 5.59
C HIS A 191 -11.39 -6.42 5.59
N ALA A 192 -11.92 -7.64 5.51
CA ALA A 192 -11.11 -8.84 5.37
C ALA A 192 -10.40 -8.84 4.00
N LEU A 193 -9.09 -9.04 4.00
CA LEU A 193 -8.31 -9.18 2.77
C LEU A 193 -8.10 -10.66 2.46
N LEU A 194 -8.37 -11.04 1.21
CA LEU A 194 -8.04 -12.33 0.64
C LEU A 194 -6.77 -12.21 -0.18
N THR A 195 -5.77 -13.05 0.08
CA THR A 195 -4.51 -13.05 -0.66
C THR A 195 -4.26 -14.41 -1.30
N ALA A 196 -3.64 -14.41 -2.49
CA ALA A 196 -3.31 -15.61 -3.24
C ALA A 196 -2.07 -16.32 -2.67
N ARG A 197 -1.13 -15.55 -2.10
CA ARG A 197 0.13 -16.05 -1.55
C ARG A 197 0.39 -15.47 -0.16
N ASP A 198 1.06 -16.26 0.68
CA ASP A 198 1.42 -15.82 2.03
C ASP A 198 2.45 -14.69 2.05
N GLU A 199 3.30 -14.61 1.03
CA GLU A 199 4.36 -13.61 0.86
C GLU A 199 3.82 -12.17 0.71
N GLN A 200 2.54 -12.02 0.35
CA GLN A 200 1.90 -10.73 0.12
C GLN A 200 1.38 -10.08 1.41
N VAL A 201 1.44 -10.81 2.52
CA VAL A 201 0.76 -10.43 3.76
C VAL A 201 1.79 -9.93 4.76
N LEU A 202 1.80 -8.62 5.06
CA LEU A 202 2.74 -8.04 6.02
C LEU A 202 2.33 -8.27 7.48
N ALA A 203 1.03 -8.45 7.72
CA ALA A 203 0.44 -8.52 9.04
C ALA A 203 -0.77 -9.45 8.99
N ARG A 204 -0.95 -10.28 10.03
CA ARG A 204 -2.11 -11.15 10.16
C ARG A 204 -2.76 -10.94 11.51
N THR A 205 -4.07 -11.03 11.50
CA THR A 205 -4.82 -11.13 12.73
C THR A 205 -4.56 -12.49 13.41
N THR A 206 -4.69 -12.55 14.74
CA THR A 206 -4.44 -13.77 15.53
C THR A 206 -5.33 -14.93 15.07
N ARG A 207 -4.91 -16.19 15.26
CA ARG A 207 -5.67 -17.39 14.81
C ARG A 207 -7.08 -17.53 15.40
N THR A 208 -7.41 -16.74 16.41
CA THR A 208 -8.73 -16.66 17.02
C THR A 208 -9.62 -15.69 16.23
N ALA A 209 -10.59 -16.29 15.54
CA ALA A 209 -11.85 -15.72 15.09
C ALA A 209 -11.85 -14.64 13.99
N PHE A 210 -12.29 -15.03 12.78
CA PHE A 210 -12.80 -14.12 11.77
C PHE A 210 -14.12 -14.64 11.20
N VAL A 211 -14.97 -13.72 10.75
CA VAL A 211 -15.95 -14.03 9.70
C VAL A 211 -15.14 -14.41 8.47
N ARG A 212 -15.05 -15.71 8.18
CA ARG A 212 -14.40 -16.19 6.96
C ARG A 212 -15.29 -15.78 5.79
N PRO A 213 -14.80 -14.99 4.81
CA PRO A 213 -15.59 -14.75 3.60
C PRO A 213 -15.94 -16.09 2.97
N LEU A 214 -17.24 -16.32 2.75
CA LEU A 214 -17.77 -17.57 2.23
C LEU A 214 -17.15 -17.91 0.88
N GLY A 215 -16.30 -18.95 0.83
CA GLY A 215 -15.90 -19.66 -0.40
C GLY A 215 -15.24 -18.83 -1.51
N ARG A 216 -14.97 -17.54 -1.33
CA ARG A 216 -14.35 -16.69 -2.35
C ARG A 216 -12.86 -16.97 -2.43
N LYS A 217 -12.41 -17.34 -3.63
CA LYS A 217 -10.99 -17.37 -3.95
C LYS A 217 -10.55 -15.95 -4.34
N PRO A 218 -9.32 -15.52 -3.97
CA PRO A 218 -8.76 -14.29 -4.50
C PRO A 218 -8.73 -14.34 -6.02
N ALA A 219 -8.89 -13.19 -6.68
CA ALA A 219 -8.81 -13.11 -8.13
C ALA A 219 -7.50 -13.74 -8.62
N ALA A 220 -7.60 -14.69 -9.57
CA ALA A 220 -6.43 -15.38 -10.11
C ALA A 220 -5.43 -14.37 -10.69
N GLU A 221 -4.12 -14.66 -10.57
CA GLU A 221 -3.09 -13.95 -11.31
C GLU A 221 -3.47 -13.97 -12.79
N ALA A 222 -3.89 -12.83 -13.33
CA ALA A 222 -4.04 -12.68 -14.75
C ALA A 222 -2.64 -12.73 -15.37
N THR A 223 -2.17 -13.94 -15.68
CA THR A 223 -1.09 -14.10 -16.65
C THR A 223 -1.58 -13.48 -17.95
N ALA A 224 -1.09 -12.28 -18.25
CA ALA A 224 -1.25 -11.65 -19.54
C ALA A 224 -0.54 -12.51 -20.59
N SER A 225 -1.23 -13.53 -21.11
CA SER A 225 -0.87 -14.12 -22.39
C SER A 225 -1.39 -13.17 -23.46
N SER A 226 -0.45 -12.51 -24.14
CA SER A 226 -0.70 -11.66 -25.29
C SER A 226 -1.46 -12.40 -26.38
N SER A 227 -2.53 -11.80 -26.87
CA SER A 227 -2.87 -11.79 -28.29
C SER A 227 -3.81 -10.61 -28.55
N TRP A 228 -3.25 -9.56 -29.14
CA TRP A 228 -4.01 -8.65 -30.00
C TRP A 228 -4.23 -9.32 -31.34
#